data_AF-A0A3B0P916-F1
#
_entry.id   AF-A0A3B0P916-F1
#
_cell.length_a   1.000
_cell.length_b   1.000
_cell.length_c   1.000
_cell.angle_alpha   90.00
_cell.angle_beta   90.00
_cell.angle_gamma   90.00
#
_symmetry.space_group_name_H-M   'P 1'
#
loop_
_entity.id
_entity.type
_entity.pdbx_description
1 polymer ?
#
loop_
_entity_poly.entity_id
_entity_poly.type
_entity_poly.pdbx_seq_one_letter_code
_entity_poly.pdbx_strand_id
1 'polypeptide(L)' 'MSKSLGNVINPDELVSEFGADALRLYEMFMGPITDSKAW' A
#
# COMPACT_ATOMS: atom_id res chain seq x y z
N MET A 1 6.70 3.23 -6.31
CA MET A 1 6.99 4.40 -5.44
C MET A 1 8.50 4.65 -5.41
N SER A 2 8.95 5.91 -5.41
CA SER A 2 10.37 6.29 -5.40
C SER A 2 10.63 7.54 -4.54
N LYS A 3 11.75 7.55 -3.80
CA LYS A 3 12.21 8.72 -3.04
C LYS A 3 12.51 9.91 -3.94
N SER A 4 13.05 9.69 -5.15
CA SER A 4 13.34 10.79 -6.10
C SER A 4 12.09 11.44 -6.68
N LEU A 5 10.96 10.72 -6.67
CA LEU A 5 9.67 11.20 -7.16
C LEU A 5 8.79 11.75 -6.03
N GLY A 6 9.23 11.67 -4.77
CA GLY A 6 8.47 12.15 -3.61
C GLY A 6 7.13 11.44 -3.39
N ASN A 7 6.91 10.27 -3.99
CA ASN A 7 5.63 9.55 -3.98
C ASN A 7 5.68 8.27 -3.15
N VAL A 8 6.46 8.27 -2.06
CA VAL A 8 6.49 7.15 -1.12
C VAL A 8 5.38 7.35 -0.11
N ILE A 9 4.45 6.39 -0.04
CA ILE A 9 3.46 6.33 1.03
C ILE A 9 4.02 5.46 2.15
N ASN A 10 3.97 5.97 3.38
CA ASN A 10 4.45 5.26 4.56
C ASN A 10 3.38 4.27 5.06
N PRO A 11 3.63 2.95 5.07
CA PRO A 11 2.65 1.99 5.55
C PRO A 11 2.37 2.13 7.06
N ASP A 12 3.30 2.67 7.86
CA ASP A 12 3.11 2.82 9.31
C ASP A 12 1.94 3.77 9.64
N GLU A 13 1.77 4.82 8.84
CA GLU A 13 0.66 5.79 9.00
C GLU A 13 -0.68 5.10 8.73
N LEU A 14 -0.77 4.31 7.65
CA LEU A 14 -1.96 3.56 7.29
C LEU A 14 -2.28 2.46 8.30
N VAL A 15 -1.27 1.77 8.83
CA VAL A 15 -1.46 0.76 9.89
C VAL A 15 -1.94 1.43 11.18
N SER A 16 -1.42 2.61 11.52
CA SER A 16 -1.88 3.36 12.70
C SER A 16 -3.33 3.84 12.57
N GLU A 17 -3.77 4.19 11.37
CA GLU A 17 -5.12 4.71 11.12
C GLU A 17 -6.17 3.59 10.92
N PHE A 18 -5.83 2.56 10.15
CA PHE A 18 -6.78 1.54 9.68
C PHE A 18 -6.48 0.12 10.16
N GLY A 19 -5.28 -0.13 10.70
CA GLY A 19 -4.84 -1.45 11.13
C GLY A 19 -4.19 -2.28 10.03
N ALA A 20 -3.32 -3.21 10.44
CA ALA A 20 -2.51 -4.01 9.52
C ALA A 20 -3.34 -4.95 8.63
N ASP A 21 -4.39 -5.56 9.17
CA ASP A 21 -5.21 -6.50 8.41
C ASP A 21 -6.04 -5.81 7.33
N ALA A 22 -6.52 -4.59 7.59
CA ALA A 22 -7.22 -3.78 6.59
C ALA A 22 -6.30 -3.45 5.40
N LEU A 23 -5.06 -3.02 5.67
CA LEU A 23 -4.04 -2.76 4.65
C LEU A 23 -3.75 -4.01 3.80
N ARG A 24 -3.52 -5.16 4.45
CA ARG A 24 -3.21 -6.42 3.75
C ARG A 24 -4.38 -6.90 2.91
N LEU A 25 -5.61 -6.81 3.42
CA LEU A 25 -6.80 -7.17 2.64
C LEU A 25 -6.98 -6.25 1.44
N TYR A 26 -6.80 -4.94 1.62
CA TYR A 26 -6.85 -3.99 0.51
C TYR A 26 -5.86 -4.39 -0.59
N GLU A 27 -4.58 -4.58 -0.26
CA GLU A 27 -3.53 -5.00 -1.20
C GLU A 27 -3.88 -6.29 -1.94
N MET A 28 -4.38 -7.31 -1.24
CA MET A 28 -4.77 -8.59 -1.85
C MET A 28 -6.00 -8.48 -2.77
N PHE A 29 -6.86 -7.47 -2.57
CA PHE A 29 -8.05 -7.25 -3.39
C PHE A 29 -7.81 -6.35 -4.60
N MET A 30 -6.67 -5.65 -4.68
CA MET A 30 -6.35 -4.78 -5.83
C MET A 30 -6.02 -5.58 -7.11
N GLY A 31 -6.03 -6.92 -7.06
CA GLY A 31 -5.89 -7.84 -8.19
C GLY A 31 -4.70 -8.79 -8.06
N PRO A 32 -4.23 -9.42 -9.15
CA PRO A 32 -3.14 -10.38 -9.09
C PRO A 32 -1.86 -9.79 -8.49
N ILE A 33 -1.17 -10.56 -7.64
CA ILE A 33 0.01 -10.10 -6.88
C ILE A 33 1.22 -9.79 -7.78
N THR A 34 1.26 -10.36 -8.98
CA THR A 34 2.34 -10.17 -9.95
C THR A 34 2.21 -8.89 -10.76
N ASP A 35 1.04 -8.26 -10.73
CA ASP A 35 0.74 -7.11 -11.57
C ASP A 35 1.09 -5.81 -10.86
N SER A 36 1.57 -4.82 -11.61
CA SER A 36 1.82 -3.48 -11.09
C SER A 36 0.50 -2.74 -10.84
N LYS A 37 0.40 -2.06 -9.70
CA LYS A 37 -0.80 -1.35 -9.24
C LYS A 37 -0.43 0.05 -8.77
N ALA A 38 -1.34 1.01 -8.95
CA ALA A 38 -1.16 2.36 -8.44
C ALA A 38 -1.50 2.39 -6.94
N TRP A 39 -0.71 3.15 -6.19
CA TRP A 39 -0.89 3.43 -4.77
C TRP A 39 -0.97 4.94 -4.58
#